data_AF-A1HRU1-F1
#
_entry.id   AF-A1HRU1-F1
#
_cell.length_a   1.000
_cell.length_b   1.000
_cell.length_c   1.000
_cell.angle_alpha   90.00
_cell.angle_beta   90.00
_cell.angle_gamma   90.00
#
_symmetry.space_group_name_H-M   'P 1'
#
loop_
_entity.id
_entity.type
_entity.pdbx_description
1 polymer ?
#
loop_
_entity_poly.entity_id
_entity_poly.type
_entity_poly.pdbx_seq_one_letter_code
_entity_poly.pdbx_strand_id
1 'polypeptide(L)'
;MSFYERFEQVIALILSAVIACIIVISLIQLIRVVFVLLVLETFNPLDHGVFQTVFGMIMTLLIAMEFKHSIIKVTLRQDSIIQVKTVVLIAMIALSRKFVILEPDTSPAKIAALSGAILALGVVYWLLRERDDRLTALKKNS
;
A
#
# COMPACT_ATOMS: atom_id res chain seq x y z
N MET A 1 25.69 15.86 11.93
CA MET A 1 24.63 15.66 10.94
C MET A 1 25.11 16.22 9.61
N SER A 2 25.21 15.35 8.61
CA SER A 2 25.61 15.69 7.25
C SER A 2 24.55 16.60 6.59
N PHE A 3 24.96 17.47 5.66
CA PHE A 3 24.04 18.28 4.86
C PHE A 3 22.97 17.42 4.14
N TYR A 4 23.37 16.21 3.74
CA TYR A 4 22.52 15.23 3.08
C TYR A 4 21.37 14.75 4.00
N GLU A 5 21.65 14.46 5.27
CA GLU A 5 20.63 14.02 6.24
C GLU A 5 19.57 15.09 6.50
N ARG A 6 19.99 16.36 6.60
CA ARG A 6 19.06 17.48 6.79
C ARG A 6 18.15 17.65 5.58
N PHE A 7 18.69 17.47 4.37
CA PHE A 7 17.92 17.51 3.14
C PHE A 7 16.88 16.39 3.08
N GLU A 8 17.25 15.15 3.43
CA GLU A 8 16.32 14.02 3.50
C GLU A 8 15.21 14.26 4.53
N GLN A 9 15.54 14.80 5.72
CA GLN A 9 14.55 15.12 6.75
C GLN A 9 13.55 16.18 6.29
N VAL A 10 14.00 17.23 5.61
CA VAL A 10 13.11 18.27 5.08
C VAL A 10 12.16 17.69 4.04
N ILE A 11 12.67 16.86 3.11
CA ILE A 11 11.83 16.19 2.11
C ILE A 11 10.82 15.26 2.78
N ALA A 12 11.26 14.45 3.73
CA ALA A 12 10.38 13.51 4.41
C ALA A 12 9.25 14.22 5.19
N LEU A 13 9.56 15.37 5.79
CA LEU A 13 8.57 16.19 6.49
C LEU A 13 7.53 16.78 5.53
N ILE A 14 7.97 17.33 4.38
CA ILE A 14 7.08 17.85 3.34
C ILE A 14 6.19 16.72 2.80
N LEU A 15 6.78 15.58 2.44
CA LEU A 15 6.05 14.41 1.94
C LEU A 15 5.02 13.91 2.96
N SER A 16 5.41 13.81 4.23
CA SER A 16 4.51 13.40 5.32
C SER A 16 3.31 14.33 5.46
N ALA A 17 3.52 15.65 5.37
CA ALA A 17 2.45 16.63 5.42
C ALA A 17 1.49 16.51 4.22
N VAL A 18 2.03 16.38 3.00
CA VAL A 18 1.23 16.20 1.78
C VAL A 18 0.39 14.92 1.84
N ILE A 19 1.00 13.79 2.22
CA ILE A 19 0.29 12.51 2.33
C ILE A 19 -0.77 12.57 3.43
N ALA A 20 -0.50 13.23 4.56
CA ALA A 20 -1.50 13.43 5.61
C ALA A 20 -2.73 14.19 5.09
N CYS A 21 -2.52 15.25 4.30
CA CYS A 21 -3.62 15.99 3.67
C CYS A 21 -4.43 15.10 2.71
N ILE A 22 -3.74 14.32 1.85
CA ILE A 22 -4.38 13.37 0.93
C ILE A 22 -5.22 12.33 1.69
N ILE A 23 -4.73 11.80 2.80
CA ILE A 23 -5.46 10.83 3.62
C ILE A 23 -6.76 11.44 4.15
N VAL A 24 -6.71 12.66 4.69
CA VAL A 24 -7.91 13.34 5.23
C VAL A 24 -8.94 13.58 4.13
N ILE A 25 -8.52 14.11 2.98
CA ILE A 25 -9.41 14.36 1.84
C ILE A 25 -10.04 13.06 1.34
N SER A 26 -9.22 12.01 1.18
CA SER A 26 -9.68 10.71 0.71
C SER A 26 -10.64 10.03 1.68
N LEU A 27 -10.42 10.18 3.00
CA LEU A 27 -11.31 9.65 4.03
C LEU A 27 -12.67 10.34 3.99
N ILE A 28 -12.70 11.68 3.89
CA ILE A 28 -13.96 12.44 3.76
C ILE A 28 -14.71 12.01 2.51
N GLN A 29 -13.99 11.86 1.38
CA GLN A 29 -14.59 11.39 0.13
C GLN A 29 -15.18 9.99 0.27
N LEU A 30 -14.44 9.06 0.87
CA LEU A 30 -14.91 7.69 1.12
C LEU A 30 -16.19 7.68 1.97
N ILE A 31 -16.22 8.45 3.06
CA ILE A 31 -17.41 8.55 3.93
C ILE A 31 -18.61 9.08 3.14
N ARG A 32 -18.42 10.14 2.33
CA ARG A 32 -19.49 10.68 1.48
C ARG A 32 -20.03 9.64 0.51
N VAL A 33 -19.13 8.93 -0.18
CA VAL A 33 -19.51 7.93 -1.19
C VAL A 33 -20.23 6.76 -0.53
N VAL A 34 -19.72 6.24 0.58
CA VAL A 34 -20.40 5.19 1.36
C VAL A 34 -21.77 5.67 1.83
N PHE A 35 -21.88 6.90 2.33
CA PHE A 35 -23.16 7.46 2.79
C PHE A 35 -24.18 7.59 1.64
N VAL A 36 -23.77 8.14 0.48
CA VAL A 36 -24.65 8.31 -0.68
C VAL A 36 -25.09 6.96 -1.24
N LEU A 37 -24.15 6.05 -1.52
CA LEU A 37 -24.47 4.79 -2.18
C LEU A 37 -25.15 3.78 -1.25
N LEU A 38 -24.88 3.80 0.06
CA LEU A 38 -25.48 2.85 0.99
C LEU A 38 -26.83 3.33 1.55
N VAL A 39 -27.04 4.65 1.67
CA VAL A 39 -28.22 5.23 2.34
C VAL A 39 -29.23 5.84 1.35
N LEU A 40 -28.78 6.47 0.26
CA LEU A 40 -29.65 7.24 -0.64
C LEU A 40 -30.02 6.50 -1.94
N GLU A 41 -29.10 5.73 -2.52
CA GLU A 41 -29.25 5.15 -3.87
C GLU A 41 -29.51 3.63 -3.89
N THR A 42 -30.55 3.17 -3.20
CA THR A 42 -31.13 1.82 -3.36
C THR A 42 -30.39 0.66 -2.65
N PHE A 43 -31.17 -0.16 -1.94
CA PHE A 43 -30.79 -1.41 -1.26
C PHE A 43 -30.34 -2.52 -2.23
N ASN A 44 -29.22 -2.34 -2.93
CA ASN A 44 -28.45 -3.45 -3.50
C ASN A 44 -26.95 -3.22 -3.29
N PRO A 45 -26.45 -3.36 -2.05
CA PRO A 45 -25.02 -3.38 -1.72
C PRO A 45 -24.22 -4.54 -2.39
N LEU A 46 -24.83 -5.22 -3.37
CA LEU A 46 -24.32 -6.36 -4.14
C LEU A 46 -24.13 -6.03 -5.63
N ASP A 47 -24.37 -4.77 -6.05
CA ASP A 47 -23.90 -4.34 -7.37
C ASP A 47 -22.36 -4.31 -7.36
N HIS A 48 -21.76 -5.09 -8.27
CA HIS A 48 -20.32 -5.26 -8.36
C HIS A 48 -19.60 -3.92 -8.56
N GLY A 49 -20.20 -2.95 -9.26
CA GLY A 49 -19.58 -1.65 -9.50
C GLY A 49 -19.45 -0.81 -8.22
N VAL A 50 -20.46 -0.83 -7.35
CA VAL A 50 -20.48 -0.09 -6.08
C VAL A 50 -19.45 -0.67 -5.11
N PHE A 51 -19.43 -2.00 -4.97
CA PHE A 51 -18.47 -2.67 -4.10
C PHE A 51 -17.02 -2.42 -4.55
N GLN A 52 -16.74 -2.55 -5.85
CA GLN A 52 -15.40 -2.27 -6.41
C GLN A 52 -14.97 -0.83 -6.17
N THR A 53 -15.89 0.14 -6.30
CA THR A 53 -15.59 1.56 -6.09
C THR A 53 -15.26 1.85 -4.63
N VAL A 54 -16.07 1.36 -3.69
CA VAL A 54 -15.82 1.54 -2.25
C VAL A 54 -14.52 0.85 -1.83
N PHE A 55 -14.34 -0.42 -2.21
CA PHE A 55 -13.13 -1.17 -1.85
C PHE A 55 -11.88 -0.56 -2.49
N GLY A 56 -11.97 -0.10 -3.73
CA GLY A 56 -10.89 0.59 -4.43
C GLY A 56 -10.43 1.86 -3.74
N MET A 57 -11.34 2.64 -3.15
CA MET A 57 -11.01 3.81 -2.34
C MET A 57 -10.39 3.44 -0.99
N ILE A 58 -10.92 2.41 -0.31
CA ILE A 58 -10.34 1.90 0.94
C ILE A 58 -8.89 1.45 0.71
N MET A 59 -8.63 0.70 -0.36
CA MET A 59 -7.28 0.25 -0.71
C MET A 59 -6.33 1.42 -0.99
N THR A 60 -6.79 2.46 -1.71
CA THR A 60 -6.01 3.70 -1.90
C THR A 60 -5.69 4.36 -0.57
N LEU A 61 -6.63 4.38 0.38
CA LEU A 61 -6.41 4.94 1.72
C LEU A 61 -5.37 4.14 2.53
N LEU A 62 -5.48 2.81 2.51
CA LEU A 62 -4.52 1.92 3.16
C LEU A 62 -3.11 2.12 2.59
N ILE A 63 -2.97 2.20 1.27
CA ILE A 63 -1.70 2.49 0.59
C ILE A 63 -1.11 3.82 1.07
N ALA A 64 -1.91 4.89 1.13
CA ALA A 64 -1.44 6.20 1.58
C ALA A 64 -0.99 6.20 3.06
N MET A 65 -1.74 5.50 3.93
CA MET A 65 -1.38 5.36 5.35
C MET A 65 -0.09 4.56 5.53
N GLU A 66 0.08 3.46 4.80
CA GLU A 66 1.31 2.66 4.80
C GLU A 66 2.50 3.46 4.27
N PHE A 67 2.33 4.25 3.21
CA PHE A 67 3.38 5.14 2.70
C PHE A 67 3.81 6.19 3.73
N LYS A 68 2.85 6.85 4.40
CA LYS A 68 3.16 7.80 5.49
C LYS A 68 3.94 7.11 6.62
N HIS A 69 3.52 5.92 7.05
CA HIS A 69 4.21 5.16 8.08
C HIS A 69 5.64 4.79 7.65
N SER A 70 5.81 4.35 6.40
CA SER A 70 7.11 4.01 5.82
C SER A 70 8.08 5.22 5.81
N ILE A 71 7.62 6.39 5.36
CA ILE A 71 8.44 7.62 5.32
C ILE A 71 8.82 8.08 6.74
N ILE A 72 7.86 8.10 7.67
CA ILE A 72 8.10 8.50 9.06
C ILE A 72 9.10 7.54 9.73
N LYS A 73 8.98 6.23 9.49
CA LYS A 73 9.87 5.22 10.04
C LYS A 73 11.31 5.37 9.54
N VAL A 74 11.51 5.73 8.27
CA VAL A 74 12.83 6.05 7.70
C VAL A 74 13.42 7.32 8.33
N THR A 75 12.58 8.30 8.69
CA THR A 75 13.05 9.55 9.32
C THR A 75 13.44 9.36 10.79
N LEU A 76 12.79 8.44 11.51
CA LEU A 76 12.97 8.22 12.95
C LEU A 76 14.11 7.25 13.33
N ARG A 77 14.60 6.43 12.39
CA ARG A 77 15.74 5.54 12.63
C ARG A 77 16.82 5.82 11.61
N GLN A 78 18.03 6.10 12.10
CA GLN A 78 19.28 6.27 11.36
C GLN A 78 19.75 5.03 10.57
N ASP A 79 18.86 4.07 10.31
CA ASP A 79 19.16 2.94 9.44
C ASP A 79 18.79 3.37 8.02
N SER A 80 19.80 3.88 7.32
CA SER A 80 19.78 4.32 5.91
C SER A 80 19.61 3.16 4.92
N ILE A 81 18.62 2.32 5.17
CA ILE A 81 18.11 1.32 4.23
C ILE A 81 16.60 1.46 4.31
N ILE A 82 16.00 2.10 3.30
CA ILE A 82 14.56 2.05 3.05
C ILE A 82 14.15 0.60 3.29
N GLN A 83 13.27 0.32 4.26
CA GLN A 83 12.87 -1.05 4.56
C GLN A 83 12.24 -1.65 3.30
N VAL A 84 13.06 -2.33 2.50
CA VAL A 84 12.68 -2.83 1.16
C VAL A 84 11.46 -3.72 1.31
N LYS A 85 11.36 -4.43 2.43
CA LYS A 85 10.20 -5.21 2.84
C LYS A 85 8.90 -4.41 2.92
N THR A 86 8.91 -3.20 3.49
CA THR A 86 7.73 -2.32 3.56
C THR A 86 7.35 -1.82 2.17
N VAL A 87 8.32 -1.45 1.33
CA VAL A 87 8.03 -1.03 -0.05
C VAL A 87 7.45 -2.17 -0.88
N VAL A 88 7.98 -3.38 -0.73
CA VAL A 88 7.46 -4.59 -1.39
C VAL A 88 6.05 -4.92 -0.90
N LEU A 89 5.78 -4.77 0.39
CA LEU A 89 4.44 -4.96 0.95
C LEU A 89 3.44 -3.95 0.38
N ILE A 90 3.83 -2.68 0.26
CA ILE A 90 3.02 -1.64 -0.38
C ILE A 90 2.75 -1.98 -1.85
N ALA A 91 3.77 -2.46 -2.58
CA ALA A 91 3.61 -2.89 -3.97
C ALA A 91 2.64 -4.08 -4.11
N MET A 92 2.68 -5.04 -3.18
CA MET A 92 1.71 -6.13 -3.11
C MET A 92 0.28 -5.61 -2.90
N ILE A 93 0.07 -4.71 -1.93
CA ILE A 93 -1.25 -4.10 -1.66
C ILE A 93 -1.76 -3.34 -2.90
N ALA A 94 -0.88 -2.59 -3.57
CA ALA A 94 -1.21 -1.84 -4.78
C ALA A 94 -1.63 -2.76 -5.95
N LEU A 95 -1.01 -3.94 -6.08
CA LEU A 95 -1.40 -4.93 -7.07
C LEU A 95 -2.68 -5.68 -6.69
N SER A 96 -2.89 -5.97 -5.41
CA SER A 96 -4.16 -6.53 -4.92
C SER A 96 -5.34 -5.63 -5.29
N ARG A 97 -5.18 -4.29 -5.26
CA ARG A 97 -6.21 -3.36 -5.76
C ARG A 97 -6.58 -3.59 -7.23
N LYS A 98 -5.59 -3.87 -8.10
CA LYS A 98 -5.85 -4.17 -9.52
C LYS A 98 -6.58 -5.50 -9.72
N PHE A 99 -6.39 -6.45 -8.80
CA PHE A 99 -7.12 -7.73 -8.81
C PHE A 99 -8.57 -7.58 -8.34
N VAL A 100 -8.84 -6.74 -7.35
CA VAL A 100 -10.21 -6.52 -6.85
C VAL A 100 -11.09 -5.74 -7.83
N ILE A 101 -10.50 -4.80 -8.58
CA ILE A 101 -11.22 -3.99 -9.60
C ILE A 101 -11.25 -4.72 -10.97
N LEU A 102 -11.00 -6.03 -10.99
CA LEU A 102 -11.04 -6.78 -12.24
C LEU A 102 -12.49 -6.96 -12.71
N GLU A 103 -12.76 -6.57 -13.94
CA GLU A 103 -14.09 -6.72 -14.54
C GLU A 103 -14.38 -8.20 -14.85
N PRO A 104 -15.63 -8.66 -14.72
CA PRO A 104 -16.00 -10.05 -15.00
C PRO A 104 -15.80 -10.47 -16.46
N ASP A 105 -15.78 -9.52 -17.41
CA ASP A 105 -15.51 -9.78 -18.84
C ASP A 105 -14.02 -9.62 -19.23
N THR A 106 -13.13 -9.79 -18.25
CA THR A 106 -11.69 -9.63 -18.48
C THR A 106 -11.11 -10.82 -19.23
N SER A 107 -10.30 -10.54 -20.26
CA SER A 107 -9.65 -11.60 -21.04
C SER A 107 -8.81 -12.54 -20.15
N PRO A 108 -8.81 -13.86 -20.42
CA PRO A 108 -8.01 -14.83 -19.65
C PRO A 108 -6.52 -14.49 -19.60
N ALA A 109 -5.99 -13.83 -20.64
CA ALA A 109 -4.61 -13.36 -20.70
C ALA A 109 -4.30 -12.29 -19.64
N LYS A 110 -5.22 -11.36 -19.37
CA LYS A 110 -5.05 -10.34 -18.32
C LYS A 110 -5.07 -10.95 -16.92
N ILE A 111 -5.96 -11.92 -16.68
CA ILE A 111 -6.01 -12.67 -15.41
C ILE A 111 -4.69 -13.42 -15.19
N ALA A 112 -4.19 -14.12 -16.22
CA ALA A 112 -2.91 -14.83 -16.14
C ALA A 112 -1.73 -13.89 -15.85
N ALA A 113 -1.69 -12.72 -16.48
CA ALA A 113 -0.64 -11.71 -16.24
C ALA A 113 -0.68 -11.16 -14.81
N LEU A 114 -1.87 -10.86 -14.27
CA LEU A 114 -2.06 -10.41 -12.90
C LEU A 114 -1.63 -11.48 -11.88
N SER A 115 -2.06 -12.73 -12.08
CA SER A 115 -1.66 -13.86 -11.24
C SER A 115 -0.15 -14.10 -11.27
N GLY A 116 0.47 -14.02 -12.45
CA GLY A 116 1.92 -14.12 -12.61
C GLY A 116 2.68 -13.01 -11.87
N ALA A 117 2.20 -11.76 -11.95
CA ALA A 117 2.80 -10.65 -11.23
C ALA A 117 2.69 -10.81 -9.70
N ILE A 118 1.53 -11.27 -9.20
CA ILE A 118 1.32 -11.55 -7.78
C ILE A 118 2.25 -12.66 -7.30
N LEU A 119 2.38 -13.76 -8.07
CA LEU A 119 3.30 -14.85 -7.73
C LEU A 119 4.76 -14.38 -7.70
N ALA A 120 5.20 -13.61 -8.69
CA ALA A 120 6.56 -13.07 -8.75
C ALA A 120 6.87 -12.21 -7.51
N LEU A 121 5.95 -11.35 -7.10
CA LEU A 121 6.14 -10.55 -5.89
C LEU A 121 6.07 -11.37 -4.60
N GLY A 122 5.22 -12.40 -4.54
CA GLY A 122 5.20 -13.35 -3.45
C GLY A 122 6.56 -14.04 -3.25
N VAL A 123 7.21 -14.44 -4.35
CA VAL A 123 8.57 -15.01 -4.33
C VAL A 123 9.60 -13.99 -3.86
N VAL A 124 9.57 -12.76 -4.36
CA VAL A 124 10.47 -11.68 -3.91
C VAL A 124 10.33 -11.41 -2.41
N TYR A 125 9.09 -11.37 -1.91
CA TYR A 125 8.81 -11.18 -0.48
C TYR A 125 9.33 -12.35 0.37
N TRP A 126 9.12 -13.60 -0.09
CA TRP A 126 9.62 -14.78 0.60
C TRP A 126 11.16 -14.78 0.69
N LEU A 127 11.85 -14.49 -0.41
CA LEU A 127 13.32 -14.42 -0.44
C LEU A 127 13.88 -13.32 0.48
N LEU A 128 13.25 -12.16 0.51
CA LEU A 128 13.61 -11.08 1.43
C LEU A 128 13.42 -11.50 2.89
N ARG A 129 12.28 -12.13 3.21
CA ARG A 129 12.01 -12.63 4.57
C ARG A 129 13.03 -13.68 5.01
N GLU A 130 13.40 -14.61 4.14
CA GLU A 130 14.32 -15.68 4.50
C GLU A 130 15.78 -15.21 4.67
N ARG A 131 16.14 -14.07 4.06
CA ARG A 131 17.42 -13.38 4.34
C ARG A 131 17.41 -12.77 5.75
N ASP A 132 16.32 -12.10 6.13
CA ASP A 132 16.16 -11.50 7.47
C ASP A 132 16.22 -12.56 8.58
N ASP A 133 15.51 -13.67 8.41
CA ASP A 133 15.45 -14.75 9.40
C ASP A 133 16.84 -15.40 9.60
N ARG A 134 17.61 -15.56 8.51
CA ARG A 134 19.00 -16.05 8.55
C ARG A 134 19.95 -15.09 9.26
N LEU A 135 19.87 -13.79 8.98
CA LEU A 135 20.70 -12.77 9.65
C LEU A 135 20.41 -12.72 11.16
N THR A 136 19.15 -12.86 11.54
CA THR A 136 18.73 -12.87 12.95
C THR A 136 19.22 -14.12 13.68
N ALA A 137 19.21 -15.28 13.01
CA ALA A 137 19.74 -16.53 13.55
C ALA A 137 21.27 -16.48 13.78
N LEU A 138 22.02 -15.85 12.87
CA LEU A 138 23.48 -15.67 13.02
C LEU A 138 23.84 -14.77 14.21
N LYS A 139 23.05 -13.71 14.46
CA LYS A 139 23.26 -12.80 15.59
C LYS A 139 22.93 -13.41 16.96
N LYS A 140 22.12 -14.47 17.00
CA LYS A 140 21.75 -15.18 18.23
C LYS A 140 22.80 -16.22 18.67
N ASN A 141 23.65 -16.67 17.75
CA ASN A 141 24.71 -17.66 17.98
C ASN A 141 26.11 -17.03 18.22
N SER A 142 26.20 -15.70 18.31
CA SER A 142 27.41 -14.95 18.66
C SER A 142 27.22 -14.23 20.00
#